data_AF-A0A8K0HRA7-F1
#
_entry.id   AF-A0A8K0HRA7-F1
#
_cell.length_a   1.000
_cell.length_b   1.000
_cell.length_c   1.000
_cell.angle_alpha   90.00
_cell.angle_beta   90.00
_cell.angle_gamma   90.00
#
_symmetry.space_group_name_H-M   'P 1'
#
loop_
_entity.id
_entity.type
_entity.pdbx_description
1 polymer ?
#
loop_
_entity_poly.entity_id
_entity_poly.type
_entity_poly.pdbx_seq_one_letter_code
_entity_poly.pdbx_strand_id
1 'polypeptide(L)'
;MTGGMSLGQASPSMNGFASGQAAAYKMFETINRKPIIDAYDDSGIALEDIRGDIELRDVYFRYPARPGVQIFSGFSLHACSKLKLNTSQCTKTRNVPNSN
;
A
#
# COMPACT_ATOMS: atom_id res chain seq x y z
N MET A 1 13.58 -46.22 -37.77
CA MET A 1 14.39 -45.85 -36.57
C MET A 1 14.32 -44.36 -36.22
N THR A 2 13.76 -43.49 -37.06
CA THR A 2 13.77 -42.01 -36.94
C THR A 2 12.78 -41.41 -35.92
N GLY A 3 11.72 -42.13 -35.53
CA GLY A 3 10.66 -41.60 -34.64
C GLY A 3 11.10 -41.33 -33.19
N GLY A 4 11.92 -42.22 -32.61
CA GLY A 4 12.38 -42.07 -31.22
C GLY A 4 13.40 -40.95 -31.03
N MET A 5 14.25 -40.71 -32.02
CA MET A 5 15.24 -39.62 -31.99
C MET A 5 14.56 -38.24 -32.01
N SER A 6 13.46 -38.10 -32.76
CA SER A 6 12.70 -36.85 -32.86
C SER A 6 12.03 -36.46 -31.54
N LEU A 7 11.49 -37.43 -30.79
CA LEU A 7 10.93 -37.20 -29.45
C LEU A 7 12.01 -36.79 -28.44
N GLY A 8 13.20 -37.41 -28.51
CA GLY A 8 14.33 -37.02 -27.67
C GLY A 8 14.79 -35.57 -27.90
N GLN A 9 14.74 -35.10 -29.15
CA GLN A 9 15.08 -33.71 -29.50
C GLN A 9 13.98 -32.70 -29.13
N ALA A 10 12.74 -33.13 -28.91
CA ALA A 10 11.65 -32.26 -28.42
C ALA A 10 11.72 -32.03 -26.89
N SER A 11 12.36 -32.92 -26.14
CA SER A 11 12.48 -32.86 -24.67
C SER A 11 12.99 -31.51 -24.11
N PRO A 12 14.00 -30.83 -24.69
CA PRO A 12 14.50 -29.56 -24.18
C PRO A 12 13.47 -28.42 -24.25
N SER A 13 12.52 -28.47 -25.20
CA SER A 13 11.49 -27.44 -25.39
C SER A 13 10.45 -27.42 -24.26
N MET A 14 10.25 -28.55 -23.58
CA MET A 14 9.32 -28.68 -22.46
C MET A 14 9.76 -27.85 -21.25
N ASN A 15 11.07 -27.68 -21.03
CA ASN A 15 11.60 -26.87 -19.93
C ASN A 15 11.25 -25.38 -20.10
N GLY A 16 11.26 -24.88 -21.34
CA GLY A 16 10.84 -23.51 -21.65
C GLY A 16 9.34 -23.29 -21.45
N PHE A 17 8.53 -24.29 -21.79
CA PHE A 17 7.10 -24.24 -21.54
C PHE A 17 6.78 -24.24 -20.03
N ALA A 18 7.44 -25.09 -19.25
CA ALA A 18 7.25 -25.17 -17.81
C ALA A 18 7.62 -23.85 -17.09
N SER A 19 8.74 -23.23 -17.46
CA SER A 19 9.14 -21.93 -16.91
C SER A 19 8.19 -20.80 -17.34
N GLY A 20 7.73 -20.82 -18.60
CA GLY A 20 6.72 -19.90 -19.10
C GLY A 20 5.39 -20.01 -18.33
N GLN A 21 4.93 -21.23 -18.05
CA GLN A 21 3.71 -21.46 -17.26
C GLN A 21 3.87 -20.94 -15.82
N ALA A 22 5.02 -21.17 -15.19
CA ALA A 22 5.29 -20.67 -13.84
C ALA A 22 5.34 -19.13 -13.78
N ALA A 23 5.90 -18.48 -14.81
CA ALA A 23 5.90 -17.02 -14.91
C ALA A 23 4.49 -16.47 -15.14
N ALA A 24 3.74 -17.06 -16.07
CA ALA A 24 2.35 -16.68 -16.35
C ALA A 24 1.48 -16.80 -15.09
N TYR A 25 1.65 -17.86 -14.30
CA TYR A 25 0.93 -18.04 -13.04
C TYR A 25 1.13 -16.85 -12.09
N LYS A 26 2.38 -16.42 -11.85
CA LYS A 26 2.69 -15.26 -10.99
C LYS A 26 2.12 -13.94 -11.54
N MET A 27 2.11 -13.78 -12.86
CA MET A 27 1.52 -12.61 -13.51
C MET A 27 0.02 -12.55 -13.27
N PHE A 28 -0.69 -13.66 -13.51
CA PHE A 28 -2.13 -13.74 -13.28
C PHE A 28 -2.51 -13.59 -11.80
N GLU A 29 -1.70 -14.14 -10.89
CA GLU A 29 -1.84 -13.92 -9.45
C GLU A 29 -1.75 -12.42 -9.10
N THR A 30 -0.79 -11.70 -9.69
CA THR A 30 -0.61 -10.27 -9.45
C THR A 30 -1.74 -9.42 -10.03
N ILE A 31 -2.27 -9.80 -11.19
CA ILE A 31 -3.38 -9.08 -11.86
C ILE A 31 -4.69 -9.28 -11.09
N ASN A 32 -4.97 -10.51 -10.65
CA ASN A 32 -6.24 -10.86 -10.00
C ASN A 32 -6.27 -10.55 -8.51
N ARG A 33 -5.17 -10.04 -7.92
CA ARG A 33 -5.14 -9.65 -6.51
C ARG A 33 -6.11 -8.50 -6.25
N LYS A 34 -6.90 -8.59 -5.19
CA LYS A 34 -7.76 -7.49 -4.73
C LYS A 34 -7.02 -6.66 -3.67
N PRO A 35 -6.72 -5.37 -3.90
CA PRO A 35 -6.14 -4.52 -2.88
C PRO A 35 -7.17 -4.21 -1.77
N ILE A 36 -6.70 -4.01 -0.54
CA ILE A 36 -7.57 -3.64 0.60
C ILE A 36 -8.14 -2.24 0.40
N ILE A 37 -7.35 -1.35 -0.18
CA ILE A 37 -7.75 0.02 -0.55
C ILE A 37 -7.90 0.00 -2.07
N ASP A 38 -9.14 0.05 -2.55
CA ASP A 38 -9.44 0.13 -3.97
C ASP A 38 -9.42 1.59 -4.43
N ALA A 39 -8.60 1.88 -5.43
CA ALA A 39 -8.48 3.23 -5.99
C ALA A 39 -9.53 3.52 -7.08
N TYR A 40 -10.21 2.49 -7.57
CA TYR A 40 -11.23 2.60 -8.62
C TYR A 40 -12.65 2.49 -8.08
N ASP A 41 -12.81 2.38 -6.75
CA ASP A 41 -14.10 2.35 -6.11
C ASP A 41 -14.64 3.78 -5.93
N ASP A 42 -15.65 4.12 -6.72
CA ASP A 42 -16.33 5.43 -6.66
C ASP A 42 -17.40 5.51 -5.55
N SER A 43 -17.50 4.49 -4.68
CA SER A 43 -18.48 4.48 -3.57
C SER A 43 -18.18 5.48 -2.46
N GLY A 44 -17.04 6.17 -2.54
CA GLY A 44 -16.61 7.18 -1.60
C GLY A 44 -17.52 8.41 -1.53
N ILE A 45 -17.38 9.19 -0.46
CA ILE A 45 -18.14 10.42 -0.26
C ILE A 45 -17.41 11.58 -0.94
N ALA A 46 -18.01 12.15 -1.98
CA ALA A 46 -17.58 13.42 -2.55
C ALA A 46 -18.18 14.59 -1.73
N LEU A 47 -17.33 15.36 -1.06
CA LEU A 47 -17.74 16.53 -0.29
C LEU A 47 -17.87 17.76 -1.21
N GLU A 48 -19.04 18.41 -1.22
CA GLU A 48 -19.29 19.62 -2.03
C GLU A 48 -18.55 20.87 -1.53
N ASP A 49 -18.41 21.01 -0.21
CA ASP A 49 -17.68 22.10 0.46
C ASP A 49 -16.72 21.53 1.51
N ILE A 50 -15.41 21.78 1.33
CA ILE A 50 -14.36 21.28 2.21
C ILE A 50 -13.74 22.47 2.95
N ARG A 51 -13.99 22.55 4.27
CA ARG A 51 -13.45 23.63 5.12
C ARG A 51 -11.97 23.49 5.47
N GLY A 52 -11.24 22.53 4.89
CA GLY A 52 -9.79 22.35 5.03
C GLY A 52 -9.29 22.16 6.47
N ASP A 53 -10.17 21.78 7.40
CA ASP A 53 -9.83 21.49 8.78
C ASP A 53 -9.41 20.02 8.88
N ILE A 54 -8.18 19.78 9.33
CA ILE A 54 -7.57 18.46 9.33
C ILE A 54 -7.19 18.10 10.75
N GLU A 55 -7.65 16.94 11.20
CA GLU A 55 -7.35 16.43 12.52
C GLU A 55 -6.84 14.99 12.47
N LEU A 56 -5.72 14.76 13.13
CA LEU A 56 -5.14 13.46 13.42
C LEU A 56 -5.28 13.25 14.93
N ARG A 57 -5.94 12.15 15.33
CA ARG A 57 -6.15 11.80 16.75
C ARG A 57 -5.53 10.44 17.03
N ASP A 58 -4.61 10.42 17.99
CA ASP A 58 -3.99 9.22 18.56
C ASP A 58 -3.60 8.18 17.48
N VAL A 59 -2.91 8.65 16.45
CA VAL A 59 -2.56 7.81 15.31
C VAL A 59 -1.42 6.86 15.68
N TYR A 60 -1.67 5.57 15.47
CA TYR A 60 -0.68 4.49 15.59
C TYR A 60 -0.40 3.91 14.21
N PHE A 61 0.81 4.12 13.70
CA PHE A 61 1.19 3.66 12.36
C PHE A 61 2.50 2.86 12.35
N ARG A 62 2.47 1.74 11.61
CA ARG A 62 3.61 0.89 11.28
C ARG A 62 3.57 0.56 9.79
N TYR A 63 4.71 0.58 9.13
CA TYR A 63 4.80 0.04 7.78
C TYR A 63 4.67 -1.49 7.80
N PRO A 64 3.86 -2.10 6.91
CA PRO A 64 3.74 -3.56 6.83
C PRO A 64 5.06 -4.28 6.57
N ALA A 65 5.98 -3.64 5.82
CA ALA A 65 7.30 -4.18 5.52
C ALA A 65 8.23 -4.23 6.75
N ARG A 66 7.97 -3.44 7.81
CA ARG A 66 8.77 -3.40 9.04
C ARG A 66 7.87 -3.33 10.28
N PRO A 67 7.23 -4.45 10.67
CA PRO A 67 6.26 -4.45 11.78
C PRO A 67 6.92 -4.20 13.14
N GLY A 68 8.22 -4.42 13.27
CA GLY A 68 8.97 -4.21 14.52
C GLY A 68 9.25 -2.73 14.85
N VAL A 69 8.89 -1.78 13.99
CA VAL A 69 9.12 -0.35 14.24
C VAL A 69 7.81 0.41 14.19
N GLN A 70 7.46 1.03 15.31
CA GLN A 70 6.41 2.02 15.39
C GLN A 70 6.92 3.36 14.85
N ILE A 71 6.24 3.94 13.86
CA ILE A 71 6.58 5.27 13.33
C ILE A 71 5.82 6.34 14.11
N PHE A 72 4.51 6.18 14.28
CA PHE A 72 3.68 7.06 15.09
C PHE A 72 3.13 6.29 16.29
N SER A 73 3.36 6.75 17.50
CA SER A 73 2.92 6.13 18.75
C SER A 73 2.00 7.07 19.54
N GLY A 74 0.78 7.28 19.04
CA GLY A 74 -0.15 8.26 19.63
C GLY A 74 0.09 9.67 19.10
N PHE A 75 0.27 9.80 17.77
CA PHE A 75 0.46 11.11 17.14
C PHE A 75 -0.87 11.84 16.98
N SER A 76 -0.96 13.04 17.56
CA SER A 76 -2.12 13.92 17.47
C SER A 76 -1.74 15.28 16.91
N LEU A 77 -2.46 15.72 15.88
CA LEU A 77 -2.24 16.99 15.19
C LEU A 77 -3.59 17.61 14.82
N HIS A 78 -3.72 18.91 14.97
CA HIS A 78 -4.88 19.65 14.51
C HIS A 78 -4.41 20.84 13.68
N ALA A 79 -4.84 20.92 12.43
CA ALA A 79 -4.50 21.98 11.50
C ALA A 79 -5.78 22.61 10.96
N CYS A 80 -6.00 23.88 11.30
CA CYS A 80 -7.19 24.62 10.86
C CYS A 80 -6.88 25.42 9.59
N SER A 81 -7.81 25.44 8.63
CA SER A 81 -7.68 26.18 7.37
C SER A 81 -7.59 27.70 7.51
N LYS A 82 -7.83 28.24 8.71
CA LYS A 82 -7.92 29.68 8.98
C LYS A 82 -6.53 30.29 9.25
N LEU A 83 -5.74 30.50 8.21
CA LEU A 83 -4.58 31.39 8.29
C LEU A 83 -5.04 32.86 8.17
N LYS A 84 -5.58 33.40 9.28
CA LYS A 84 -5.60 34.85 9.49
C LYS A 84 -4.30 35.22 10.21
N LEU A 85 -3.51 36.09 9.57
CA LEU A 85 -2.31 36.81 10.04
C LEU A 85 -2.20 36.92 11.57
N ASN A 86 -1.62 35.90 12.22
CA ASN A 86 -1.22 35.83 13.63
C ASN A 86 -0.59 34.45 13.83
N THR A 87 0.72 34.37 13.71
CA THR A 87 1.50 33.15 13.54
C THR A 87 1.89 32.45 14.85
N SER A 88 1.17 32.66 15.95
CA SER A 88 1.65 32.21 17.28
C SER A 88 0.82 31.12 17.98
N GLN A 89 -0.27 30.59 17.39
CA GLN A 89 -1.11 29.59 18.10
C GLN A 89 -1.53 28.31 17.34
N CYS A 90 -1.11 28.06 16.09
CA CYS A 90 -1.67 26.95 15.31
C CYS A 90 -0.80 25.68 15.17
N THR A 91 0.25 25.50 15.97
CA THR A 91 1.02 24.25 16.00
C THR A 91 1.28 23.80 17.43
N LYS A 92 0.25 23.28 18.10
CA LYS A 92 0.40 22.59 19.38
C LYS A 92 0.56 21.10 19.13
N THR A 93 1.77 20.67 18.77
CA THR A 93 2.14 19.25 18.77
C THR A 93 2.17 18.78 20.23
N ARG A 94 1.15 18.02 20.66
CA ARG A 94 1.21 17.31 21.94
C ARG A 94 1.96 16.01 21.71
N ASN A 95 3.25 15.98 22.05
CA ASN A 95 3.96 14.72 22.24
C ASN A 95 3.46 14.10 23.54
N VAL A 96 2.81 12.94 23.45
CA VAL A 96 2.48 12.11 24.60
C VAL A 96 3.80 11.51 25.11
N PRO A 97 4.19 11.74 26.38
CA PRO A 97 5.42 11.16 26.91
C PRO A 97 5.34 9.64 26.87
N ASN A 98 6.38 9.04 26.29
CA ASN A 98 6.63 7.60 26.29
C ASN A 98 6.60 7.09 27.74
N SER A 99 5.53 6.38 28.13
CA SER A 99 5.53 5.56 29.33
C SER A 99 6.23 4.26 28.99
N ASN A 100 7.28 3.95 29.76
CA ASN A 100 8.00 2.66 29.75
C ASN A 100 7.06 1.45 29.67
#